data_AF-A0A530AFX9-F1
#
_entry.id   AF-A0A530AFX9-F1
#
_cell.length_a   1.000
_cell.length_b   1.000
_cell.length_c   1.000
_cell.angle_alpha   90.00
_cell.angle_beta   90.00
_cell.angle_gamma   90.00
#
_symmetry.space_group_name_H-M   'P 1'
#
loop_
_entity.id
_entity.type
_entity.pdbx_description
1 polymer ?
#
loop_
_entity_poly.entity_id
_entity_poly.type
_entity_poly.pdbx_seq_one_letter_code
_entity_poly.pdbx_strand_id
1 'polypeptide(L)'
;RNDCEDGYEWTAPVGSFPANGYGLYDMAGNVWQWTADWYQEHRRIESPCCTMDNPRGGEREASYDPLTPDMRIPRKVTKGGSFLCAPSYCRRYRPAARMAQPVDTSTCHLGFRCIARSS
;
A
#
# COMPACT_ATOMS: atom_id res chain seq x y z
N ARG A 1 7.69 -16.73 -5.65
CA ARG A 1 7.69 -16.53 -7.12
C ARG A 1 6.24 -16.36 -7.54
N ASN A 2 5.94 -15.59 -8.60
CA ASN A 2 4.61 -15.62 -9.20
C ASN A 2 4.51 -16.92 -10.01
N ASP A 3 3.57 -17.78 -9.65
CA ASP A 3 3.38 -19.10 -10.28
C ASP A 3 2.38 -19.04 -11.45
N CYS A 4 1.87 -17.84 -11.79
CA CYS A 4 1.02 -17.54 -12.94
C CYS A 4 -0.32 -18.32 -12.96
N GLU A 5 -0.79 -18.79 -11.80
CA GLU A 5 -2.06 -19.51 -11.66
C GLU A 5 -3.29 -18.62 -11.98
N ASP A 6 -3.14 -17.30 -11.87
CA ASP A 6 -4.16 -16.30 -12.18
C ASP A 6 -4.18 -15.86 -13.66
N GLY A 7 -3.29 -16.44 -14.49
CA GLY A 7 -3.17 -16.13 -15.91
C GLY A 7 -2.28 -14.92 -16.22
N TYR A 8 -1.65 -14.28 -15.24
CA TYR A 8 -0.80 -13.11 -15.43
C TYR A 8 0.54 -13.25 -14.71
N GLU A 9 1.64 -13.36 -15.48
CA GLU A 9 2.99 -13.36 -14.90
C GLU A 9 3.38 -11.99 -14.33
N TRP A 10 2.89 -10.92 -14.95
CA TRP A 10 3.15 -9.52 -14.61
C TRP A 10 1.84 -8.81 -14.22
N THR A 11 1.69 -7.53 -14.59
CA THR A 11 0.44 -6.80 -14.38
C THR A 11 -0.69 -7.38 -15.21
N ALA A 12 -1.88 -7.48 -14.62
CA ALA A 12 -3.13 -7.69 -15.35
C ALA A 12 -3.75 -6.34 -15.76
N PRO A 13 -4.56 -6.30 -16.84
CA PRO A 13 -5.44 -5.17 -17.10
C PRO A 13 -6.27 -4.82 -15.85
N VAL A 14 -6.52 -3.53 -15.62
CA VAL A 14 -7.36 -3.09 -14.50
C VAL A 14 -8.77 -3.63 -14.70
N GLY A 15 -9.33 -4.26 -13.67
CA GLY A 15 -10.65 -4.87 -13.72
C GLY A 15 -10.68 -6.32 -14.21
N SER A 16 -9.53 -6.96 -14.40
CA SER A 16 -9.48 -8.37 -14.82
C SER A 16 -10.06 -9.35 -13.81
N PHE A 17 -10.10 -8.99 -12.52
CA PHE A 17 -10.63 -9.82 -11.44
C PHE A 17 -11.99 -9.31 -10.94
N PRO A 18 -12.79 -10.13 -10.23
CA PRO A 18 -14.07 -9.68 -9.69
C PRO A 18 -13.93 -8.47 -8.75
N ALA A 19 -14.89 -7.55 -8.83
CA ALA A 19 -15.00 -6.45 -7.88
C ALA A 19 -15.34 -6.95 -6.47
N ASN A 20 -14.89 -6.22 -5.44
CA ASN A 20 -15.37 -6.45 -4.08
C ASN A 20 -16.80 -5.89 -3.88
N GLY A 21 -17.36 -6.03 -2.67
CA GLY A 21 -18.72 -5.55 -2.33
C GLY A 21 -18.94 -4.03 -2.46
N TYR A 22 -17.89 -3.25 -2.71
CA TYR A 22 -17.97 -1.80 -2.99
C TYR A 22 -17.79 -1.45 -4.47
N GLY A 23 -17.72 -2.45 -5.36
CA GLY A 23 -17.46 -2.23 -6.79
C GLY A 23 -16.00 -1.90 -7.11
N LEU A 24 -15.06 -2.15 -6.17
CA LEU A 24 -13.65 -1.87 -6.39
C LEU A 24 -12.91 -3.09 -6.91
N TYR A 25 -12.14 -2.89 -7.97
CA TYR A 25 -11.29 -3.89 -8.62
C TYR A 25 -9.85 -3.81 -8.10
N ASP A 26 -9.14 -4.94 -8.17
CA ASP A 26 -7.68 -5.04 -7.95
C ASP A 26 -7.20 -4.37 -6.65
N MET A 27 -7.98 -4.52 -5.58
CA MET A 27 -7.63 -4.02 -4.26
C MET A 27 -6.59 -4.90 -3.56
N ALA A 28 -6.41 -6.14 -4.03
CA ALA A 28 -5.49 -7.13 -3.53
C ALA A 28 -4.73 -7.75 -4.72
N GLY A 29 -3.44 -7.46 -4.85
CA GLY A 29 -2.60 -7.89 -5.97
C GLY A 29 -2.52 -6.86 -7.11
N ASN A 30 -2.14 -7.33 -8.30
CA ASN A 30 -1.77 -6.52 -9.46
C ASN A 30 -0.59 -5.56 -9.16
N VAL A 31 -0.84 -4.36 -8.65
CA VAL A 31 0.21 -3.41 -8.25
C VAL A 31 -0.03 -2.88 -6.85
N TRP A 32 1.08 -2.60 -6.14
CA TRP A 32 1.03 -1.81 -4.92
C TRP A 32 0.45 -0.45 -5.25
N GLN A 33 -0.31 0.13 -4.33
CA GLN A 33 -0.96 1.42 -4.54
C GLN A 33 -0.51 2.42 -3.47
N TRP A 34 0.01 3.57 -3.92
CA TRP A 34 0.29 4.72 -3.05
C TRP A 34 -0.97 5.21 -2.35
N THR A 35 -0.81 5.63 -1.08
CA THR A 35 -1.80 6.44 -0.38
C THR A 35 -1.24 7.84 -0.07
N ALA A 36 -2.10 8.76 0.37
CA ALA A 36 -1.67 10.10 0.72
C ALA A 36 -0.82 10.15 2.01
N ASP A 37 -1.06 9.19 2.91
CA ASP A 37 -0.53 9.09 4.27
C ASP A 37 0.98 8.88 4.33
N TRP A 38 1.63 9.58 5.27
CA TRP A 38 2.99 9.27 5.68
C TRP A 38 3.02 8.03 6.56
N TYR A 39 4.08 7.22 6.43
CA TYR A 39 4.19 5.97 7.16
C TYR A 39 4.57 6.19 8.63
N GLN A 40 3.80 5.62 9.56
CA GLN A 40 4.14 5.53 10.99
C GLN A 40 4.01 4.10 11.53
N GLU A 41 4.78 3.70 12.52
CA GLU A 41 4.60 2.40 13.17
C GLU A 41 3.32 2.34 14.01
N HIS A 42 2.69 1.17 14.09
CA HIS A 42 1.43 0.97 14.85
C HIS A 42 1.56 1.39 16.32
N ARG A 43 2.72 1.15 16.93
CA ARG A 43 2.99 1.50 18.34
C ARG A 43 2.93 3.00 18.65
N ARG A 44 2.89 3.87 17.63
CA ARG A 44 2.73 5.32 17.79
C ARG A 44 1.27 5.77 17.90
N ILE A 45 0.31 4.84 17.88
CA ILE A 45 -1.11 5.13 18.06
C ILE A 45 -1.47 4.79 19.51
N GLU A 46 -1.73 5.81 20.33
CA GLU A 46 -2.02 5.64 21.76
C GLU A 46 -3.40 5.05 22.04
N SER A 47 -4.41 5.38 21.20
CA SER A 47 -5.76 4.79 21.28
C SER A 47 -6.20 4.28 19.90
N PRO A 48 -6.12 2.96 19.64
CA PRO A 48 -6.42 2.39 18.33
C PRO A 48 -7.92 2.23 18.02
N CYS A 49 -8.83 2.38 19.00
CA CYS A 49 -10.27 2.26 18.76
C CYS A 49 -11.05 3.55 19.06
N CYS A 50 -12.02 3.82 18.18
CA CYS A 50 -13.17 4.72 18.39
C CYS A 50 -12.91 6.24 18.53
N THR A 51 -11.73 6.78 18.18
CA THR A 51 -11.42 8.21 18.42
C THR A 51 -11.03 9.07 17.21
N MET A 52 -10.66 8.50 16.05
CA MET A 52 -10.15 9.33 14.93
C MET A 52 -11.18 9.49 13.82
N ASP A 53 -11.75 10.69 13.72
CA ASP A 53 -12.50 11.11 12.54
C ASP A 53 -11.52 11.46 11.40
N ASN A 54 -11.71 10.84 10.23
CA ASN A 54 -10.91 11.05 9.01
C ASN A 54 -9.38 11.10 9.23
N PRO A 55 -8.75 10.05 9.80
CA PRO A 55 -7.32 10.04 10.09
C PRO A 55 -6.49 10.33 8.84
N ARG A 56 -5.41 11.10 9.00
CA ARG A 56 -4.51 11.54 7.92
C ARG A 56 -3.16 10.82 7.89
N GLY A 57 -3.00 9.77 8.70
CA GLY A 57 -1.75 9.05 8.86
C GLY A 57 -0.76 9.79 9.75
N GLY A 58 0.53 9.51 9.57
CA GLY A 58 1.60 10.14 10.34
C GLY A 58 2.09 11.46 9.74
N GLU A 59 3.10 12.03 10.39
CA GLU A 59 3.79 13.25 9.95
C GLU A 59 4.97 12.94 9.03
N ARG A 60 5.22 13.80 8.04
CA ARG A 60 6.33 13.66 7.08
C ARG A 60 7.67 13.60 7.80
N GLU A 61 7.86 14.48 8.76
CA GLU A 61 9.09 14.68 9.54
C GLU A 61 9.37 13.49 10.47
N ALA A 62 8.38 12.63 10.69
CA ALA A 62 8.50 11.44 11.52
C ALA A 62 8.62 10.15 10.69
N SER A 63 8.61 10.24 9.36
CA SER A 63 8.47 9.11 8.42
C SER A 63 9.76 8.74 7.68
N TYR A 64 10.88 8.69 8.41
CA TYR A 64 12.18 8.27 7.89
C TYR A 64 12.52 6.86 8.31
N ASP A 65 13.39 6.19 7.58
CA ASP A 65 13.89 4.86 7.96
C ASP A 65 14.94 5.00 9.07
N PRO A 66 14.68 4.47 10.29
CA PRO A 66 15.63 4.58 11.39
C PRO A 66 16.95 3.84 11.14
N LEU A 67 16.99 2.90 10.18
CA LEU A 67 18.19 2.15 9.83
C LEU A 67 19.11 2.89 8.85
N THR A 68 18.65 4.01 8.27
CA THR A 68 19.44 4.85 7.35
C THR A 68 19.38 6.33 7.75
N PRO A 69 19.90 6.69 8.93
CA PRO A 69 19.74 8.04 9.50
C PRO A 69 20.35 9.15 8.62
N ASP A 70 21.39 8.84 7.86
CA ASP A 70 22.05 9.79 6.96
C ASP A 70 21.23 10.10 5.70
N MET A 71 20.25 9.24 5.36
CA MET A 71 19.41 9.39 4.17
C MET A 71 17.97 9.77 4.56
N ARG A 72 17.69 11.07 4.57
CA ARG A 72 16.38 11.61 5.00
C ARG A 72 15.34 11.67 3.88
N ILE A 73 15.05 10.53 3.26
CA ILE A 73 13.95 10.41 2.30
C ILE A 73 12.68 9.98 3.05
N PRO A 74 11.60 10.79 3.04
CA PRO A 74 10.38 10.44 3.74
C PRO A 74 9.63 9.32 3.01
N ARG A 75 8.85 8.53 3.76
CA ARG A 75 8.17 7.34 3.24
C ARG A 75 6.64 7.49 3.31
N LYS A 76 5.95 7.13 2.23
CA LYS A 76 4.49 7.04 2.26
C LYS A 76 4.01 5.62 2.43
N VAL A 77 2.75 5.48 2.81
CA VAL A 77 2.10 4.17 2.93
C VAL A 77 1.77 3.65 1.53
N THR A 78 2.08 2.38 1.29
CA THR A 78 1.58 1.60 0.16
C THR A 78 0.73 0.44 0.65
N LYS A 79 -0.29 0.09 -0.14
CA LYS A 79 -1.31 -0.93 0.18
C LYS A 79 -1.55 -1.87 -1.00
N GLY A 80 -2.18 -3.02 -0.73
CA GLY A 80 -2.74 -3.90 -1.75
C GLY A 80 -1.86 -5.07 -2.19
N GLY A 81 -0.54 -5.00 -2.04
CA GLY A 81 0.34 -6.01 -2.64
C GLY A 81 0.49 -5.83 -4.15
N SER A 82 1.20 -6.72 -4.81
CA SER A 82 1.40 -6.71 -6.27
C SER A 82 1.43 -8.14 -6.83
N PHE A 83 1.55 -8.30 -8.15
CA PHE A 83 1.72 -9.58 -8.84
C PHE A 83 2.93 -10.40 -8.35
N LEU A 84 3.90 -9.78 -7.65
CA LEU A 84 5.03 -10.48 -7.03
C LEU A 84 4.70 -11.11 -5.66
N CYS A 85 3.52 -10.82 -5.10
CA CYS A 85 3.12 -11.33 -3.80
C CYS A 85 2.70 -12.79 -3.91
N ALA A 86 3.38 -13.67 -3.18
CA ALA A 86 3.08 -15.10 -3.13
C ALA A 86 2.95 -15.58 -1.68
N PRO A 87 2.13 -16.61 -1.38
CA PRO A 87 1.98 -17.16 -0.02
C PRO A 87 3.29 -17.59 0.64
N SER A 88 4.29 -17.94 -0.18
CA SER A 88 5.62 -18.40 0.21
C SER A 88 6.57 -17.29 0.69
N TYR A 89 6.30 -16.02 0.36
CA TYR A 89 7.21 -14.90 0.65
C TYR A 89 6.51 -13.63 1.11
N CYS A 90 5.41 -13.24 0.46
CA CYS A 90 4.74 -11.96 0.70
C CYS A 90 3.22 -12.13 0.73
N ARG A 91 2.67 -12.20 1.95
CA ARG A 91 1.22 -12.25 2.21
C ARG A 91 0.63 -10.85 2.40
N ARG A 92 1.12 -9.87 1.63
CA ARG A 92 0.72 -8.46 1.78
C ARG A 92 -0.41 -8.03 0.84
N TYR A 93 -0.99 -8.96 0.09
CA TYR A 93 -2.29 -8.80 -0.58
C TYR A 93 -3.48 -8.73 0.42
N ARG A 94 -3.24 -8.99 1.71
CA ARG A 94 -4.27 -8.87 2.75
C ARG A 94 -4.65 -7.40 2.98
N PRO A 95 -5.93 -7.04 3.13
CA PRO A 95 -6.38 -5.65 3.31
C PRO A 95 -5.68 -4.89 4.47
N ALA A 96 -5.38 -5.59 5.56
CA ALA A 96 -4.69 -5.00 6.72
C ALA A 96 -3.20 -4.71 6.45
N ALA A 97 -2.57 -5.38 5.49
CA ALA A 97 -1.14 -5.24 5.22
C ALA A 97 -0.80 -3.85 4.65
N ARG A 98 0.37 -3.34 5.01
CA ARG A 98 0.86 -2.01 4.64
C ARG A 98 2.37 -2.04 4.55
N MET A 99 2.92 -1.15 3.72
CA MET A 99 4.36 -1.01 3.52
C MET A 99 4.77 0.46 3.58
N ALA A 100 6.01 0.70 3.99
CA ALA A 100 6.66 2.00 3.90
C ALA A 100 7.44 2.03 2.59
N GLN A 101 7.21 3.04 1.76
CA GLN A 101 7.92 3.21 0.50
C GLN A 101 8.48 4.64 0.41
N PRO A 102 9.80 4.83 0.19
CA PRO A 102 10.39 6.14 -0.02
C PRO A 102 9.79 6.84 -1.25
N VAL A 103 9.53 8.14 -1.13
CA VAL A 103 8.78 8.90 -2.15
C VAL A 103 9.50 9.08 -3.49
N ASP A 104 10.81 8.87 -3.54
CA ASP A 104 11.63 8.96 -4.74
C ASP A 104 11.82 7.61 -5.44
N THR A 105 11.28 6.53 -4.88
CA THR A 105 11.47 5.19 -5.40
C THR A 105 10.36 4.82 -6.39
N SER A 106 10.75 4.53 -7.63
CA SER A 106 9.88 3.95 -8.66
C SER A 106 10.17 2.47 -8.86
N THR A 107 9.13 1.63 -8.94
CA THR A 107 9.26 0.20 -9.27
C THR A 107 8.22 -0.20 -10.32
N CYS A 108 8.45 -1.31 -11.02
CA CYS A 108 7.52 -1.84 -12.03
C CYS A 108 6.21 -2.41 -11.47
N HIS A 109 6.06 -2.45 -10.14
CA HIS A 109 4.92 -3.07 -9.45
C HIS A 109 4.22 -2.12 -8.48
N LEU A 110 4.42 -0.80 -8.66
CA LEU A 110 3.87 0.25 -7.82
C LEU A 110 3.17 1.29 -8.70
N GLY A 111 1.87 1.50 -8.42
CA GLY A 111 1.02 2.51 -9.05
C GLY A 111 0.19 3.25 -8.02
N PHE A 112 -0.95 3.78 -8.44
CA PHE A 112 -1.90 4.47 -7.57
C PHE A 112 -3.30 4.47 -8.17
N ARG A 113 -4.29 4.82 -7.35
CA ARG A 113 -5.63 5.19 -7.79
C ARG A 113 -6.02 6.52 -7.16
N CYS A 114 -6.89 7.27 -7.82
CA CYS A 114 -7.39 8.54 -7.31
C CYS A 114 -8.67 8.37 -6.52
N ILE A 115 -8.92 9.29 -5.60
CA ILE A 115 -10.22 9.48 -4.97
C ILE A 115 -10.69 10.91 -5.24
N ALA A 116 -12.00 11.07 -5.43
CA ALA A 116 -12.66 12.36 -5.44
C ALA A 116 -13.54 12.44 -4.18
N ARG A 117 -13.53 13.60 -3.52
CA ARG A 117 -14.43 13.89 -2.40
C ARG A 117 -15.45 14.90 -2.89
N SER A 118 -16.73 14.62 -2.67
CA SER A 118 -17.76 15.64 -2.83
C SER A 118 -17.48 16.77 -1.84
N SER A 119 -17.42 17.99 -2.35
CA SER A 119 -17.32 19.23 -1.58
C SER A 119 -18.55 19.45 -0.72
#